data_AF-A0A8H7AQ05-F1
#
_entry.id   AF-A0A8H7AQ05-F1
#
_cell.length_a   1.000
_cell.length_b   1.000
_cell.length_c   1.000
_cell.angle_alpha   90.00
_cell.angle_beta   90.00
_cell.angle_gamma   90.00
#
_symmetry.space_group_name_H-M   'P 1'
#
loop_
_entity.id
_entity.type
_entity.pdbx_description
1 polymer ?
#
loop_
_entity_poly.entity_id
_entity_poly.type
_entity_poly.pdbx_seq_one_letter_code
_entity_poly.pdbx_strand_id
1 'polypeptide(L)'
;MVFLTDCCKQILHDIPTDSLISDSYPVQPEPPSKSENSITGHTSLAVTAAETPYRLPSSLDISRLLSLLSATAAAKEDHIWSLREDPGYFHQCVWEASQHRQEMLNDTDGRKHPVFQPHREDVFWHRVTAEIVANSYVGLESFSELSRQAQDLHNLQSTYNLQISPDRDLPEKYTDALLKFRFYLQQLAKGPLSLLKGAVTASPPFRPFSVRLPPDDPNSPLISIQSNGRKMAPVETHLMWLLQTLWEDGRTLFFCGVPLIVDELQRLIDMEPKAKTMITEYVGNLI
;
A
#
# COMPACT_ATOMS: atom_id res chain seq x y z
N MET A 1 -38.39 -10.42 10.17
CA MET A 1 -38.41 -10.69 11.62
C MET A 1 -37.92 -12.10 11.94
N VAL A 2 -38.47 -13.17 11.33
CA VAL A 2 -38.07 -14.58 11.61
C VAL A 2 -36.57 -14.86 11.45
N PHE A 3 -35.95 -14.38 10.36
CA PHE A 3 -34.51 -14.57 10.10
C PHE A 3 -33.62 -14.07 11.25
N LEU A 4 -33.87 -12.86 11.76
CA LEU A 4 -33.05 -12.28 12.84
C LEU A 4 -33.23 -13.08 14.13
N THR A 5 -34.45 -13.49 14.45
CA THR A 5 -34.74 -14.29 15.64
C THR A 5 -34.06 -15.66 15.58
N ASP A 6 -34.07 -16.32 14.42
CA ASP A 6 -33.39 -17.62 14.24
C ASP A 6 -31.87 -17.47 14.24
N CYS A 7 -31.35 -16.38 13.67
CA CYS A 7 -29.92 -16.05 13.73
C CYS A 7 -29.47 -15.83 15.19
N CYS A 8 -30.22 -15.05 15.97
CA CYS A 8 -29.91 -14.83 17.38
C CYS A 8 -29.93 -16.13 18.19
N LYS A 9 -30.87 -17.05 17.94
CA LYS A 9 -30.90 -18.37 18.60
C LYS A 9 -29.70 -19.25 18.25
N GLN A 10 -29.15 -19.12 17.04
CA GLN A 10 -27.95 -19.87 16.63
C GLN A 10 -26.68 -19.26 17.23
N ILE A 11 -26.57 -17.94 17.26
CA ILE A 11 -25.42 -17.24 17.85
C ILE A 11 -25.38 -17.48 19.37
N LEU A 12 -26.52 -17.30 20.05
CA LEU A 12 -26.68 -17.46 21.50
C LEU A 12 -27.17 -18.86 21.87
N HIS A 13 -26.67 -19.89 21.20
CA HIS A 13 -27.10 -21.29 21.40
C HIS A 13 -26.89 -21.81 22.83
N ASP A 14 -26.01 -21.18 23.60
CA ASP A 14 -25.75 -21.48 25.01
C ASP A 14 -26.81 -20.93 25.97
N ILE A 15 -27.72 -20.06 25.48
CA ILE A 15 -28.80 -19.46 26.26
C ILE A 15 -30.13 -20.10 25.84
N PRO A 16 -30.88 -20.72 26.76
CA PRO A 16 -32.22 -21.24 26.46
C PRO A 16 -33.12 -20.15 25.85
N THR A 17 -33.85 -20.49 24.79
CA THR A 17 -34.62 -19.50 24.00
C THR A 17 -35.65 -18.73 24.82
N ASP A 18 -36.24 -19.39 25.81
CA ASP A 18 -37.18 -18.86 26.79
C ASP A 18 -36.53 -17.92 27.82
N SER A 19 -35.20 -17.98 27.96
CA SER A 19 -34.39 -17.17 28.87
C SER A 19 -33.63 -16.04 28.18
N LEU A 20 -33.73 -15.89 26.86
CA LEU A 20 -33.04 -14.83 26.09
C LEU A 20 -33.50 -13.40 26.45
N ILE A 21 -34.71 -13.26 27.01
CA ILE A 21 -35.29 -11.97 27.43
C ILE A 21 -35.39 -11.91 28.97
N SER A 22 -34.92 -12.93 29.68
CA SER A 22 -34.97 -12.95 31.13
C SER A 22 -33.77 -12.23 31.74
N ASP A 23 -33.93 -11.74 32.96
CA ASP A 23 -32.85 -11.13 33.74
C ASP A 23 -31.74 -12.13 34.14
N SER A 24 -31.90 -13.42 33.80
CA SER A 24 -30.91 -14.47 34.08
C SER A 24 -29.63 -14.31 33.25
N TYR A 25 -29.72 -13.64 32.10
CA TYR A 25 -28.59 -13.33 31.22
C TYR A 25 -28.57 -11.83 30.90
N PRO A 26 -28.15 -10.98 31.87
CA PRO A 26 -28.17 -9.55 31.67
C PRO A 26 -27.19 -9.13 30.57
N VAL A 27 -27.59 -8.12 29.80
CA VAL A 27 -26.74 -7.49 28.78
C VAL A 27 -25.43 -7.04 29.43
N GLN A 28 -24.33 -7.62 28.98
CA GLN A 28 -23.00 -7.26 29.44
C GLN A 28 -22.57 -5.94 28.79
N PRO A 29 -21.70 -5.16 29.45
CA PRO A 29 -21.06 -4.01 28.80
C PRO A 29 -20.33 -4.48 27.53
N GLU A 30 -20.24 -3.58 26.55
CA GLU A 30 -19.52 -3.83 25.32
C GLU A 30 -18.08 -4.29 25.65
N PRO A 31 -17.59 -5.39 25.04
CA PRO A 31 -16.22 -5.82 25.24
C PRO A 31 -15.26 -4.67 24.90
N PRO A 32 -14.22 -4.42 25.71
CA PRO A 32 -13.28 -3.35 25.43
C PRO A 32 -12.63 -3.56 24.06
N SER A 33 -12.56 -2.51 23.25
CA SER A 33 -11.91 -2.59 21.94
C SER A 33 -10.43 -2.93 22.14
N LYS A 34 -9.85 -3.74 21.24
CA LYS A 34 -8.40 -4.02 21.30
C LYS A 34 -7.57 -2.76 21.18
N SER A 35 -8.15 -1.70 20.63
CA SER A 35 -7.53 -0.41 20.45
C SER A 35 -7.40 0.41 21.74
N GLU A 36 -8.22 0.15 22.77
CA GLU A 36 -8.17 0.83 24.08
C GLU A 36 -6.97 0.38 24.93
N ASN A 37 -6.34 -0.75 24.59
CA ASN A 37 -5.16 -1.29 25.29
C ASN A 37 -3.82 -0.78 24.75
N SER A 38 -3.81 0.24 23.88
CA SER A 38 -2.56 0.81 23.37
C SER A 38 -1.86 1.68 24.41
N ILE A 39 -0.70 1.23 24.87
CA ILE A 39 0.16 1.90 25.88
C ILE A 39 0.63 3.29 25.41
N THR A 40 0.62 3.57 24.09
CA THR A 40 1.17 4.80 23.49
C THR A 40 0.11 5.83 23.07
N GLY A 41 -1.18 5.55 23.29
CA GLY A 41 -2.28 6.44 22.87
C GLY A 41 -2.55 6.45 21.36
N HIS A 42 -1.77 5.71 20.56
CA HIS A 42 -2.02 5.48 19.13
C HIS A 42 -2.46 4.05 18.90
N THR A 43 -3.61 3.86 18.26
CA THR A 43 -4.13 2.53 17.92
C THR A 43 -3.31 1.96 16.76
N SER A 44 -2.83 0.71 16.90
CA SER A 44 -2.08 0.05 15.81
C SER A 44 -2.89 0.06 14.52
N LEU A 45 -2.26 0.40 13.39
CA LEU A 45 -2.90 0.41 12.07
C LEU A 45 -3.47 -0.97 11.72
N ALA A 46 -2.75 -2.05 12.04
CA ALA A 46 -3.20 -3.42 11.83
C ALA A 46 -4.44 -3.77 12.67
N VAL A 47 -4.49 -3.28 13.92
CA VAL A 47 -5.68 -3.45 14.79
C VAL A 47 -6.85 -2.62 14.28
N THR A 48 -6.59 -1.40 13.80
CA THR A 48 -7.61 -0.56 13.17
C THR A 48 -8.19 -1.25 11.93
N ALA A 49 -7.34 -1.76 11.04
CA ALA A 49 -7.74 -2.46 9.82
C ALA A 49 -8.60 -3.69 10.14
N ALA A 50 -8.18 -4.52 11.10
CA ALA A 50 -8.93 -5.70 11.53
C ALA A 50 -10.30 -5.36 12.12
N GLU A 51 -10.44 -4.20 12.77
CA GLU A 51 -11.71 -3.73 13.34
C GLU A 51 -12.55 -2.90 12.36
N THR A 52 -11.99 -2.43 11.24
CA THR A 52 -12.67 -1.56 10.26
C THR A 52 -14.06 -2.07 9.84
N PRO A 53 -14.29 -3.36 9.56
CA PRO A 53 -15.62 -3.85 9.16
C PRO A 53 -16.67 -3.75 10.27
N TYR A 54 -16.23 -3.68 11.53
CA TYR A 54 -17.07 -3.69 12.72
C TYR A 54 -17.21 -2.31 13.36
N ARG A 55 -16.40 -1.34 12.94
CA ARG A 55 -16.47 0.04 13.43
C ARG A 55 -17.54 0.82 12.68
N LEU A 56 -18.26 1.68 13.41
CA LEU A 56 -19.06 2.73 12.80
C LEU A 56 -18.14 3.61 11.93
N PRO A 57 -18.63 4.15 10.79
CA PRO A 57 -17.86 5.06 9.96
C PRO A 57 -17.27 6.17 10.83
N SER A 58 -15.95 6.13 11.05
CA SER A 58 -15.28 7.12 11.89
C SER A 58 -15.27 8.46 11.16
N SER A 59 -15.42 9.55 11.92
CA SER A 59 -15.19 10.89 11.38
C SER A 59 -13.77 10.98 10.81
N LEU A 60 -13.60 11.80 9.77
CA LEU A 60 -12.30 12.08 9.19
C LEU A 60 -11.39 12.72 10.24
N ASP A 61 -10.35 12.00 10.65
CA ASP A 61 -9.34 12.47 11.60
C ASP A 61 -8.14 13.10 10.85
N ILE A 62 -8.25 14.40 10.60
CA ILE A 62 -7.21 15.16 9.89
C ILE A 62 -5.93 15.26 10.73
N SER A 63 -6.05 15.29 12.06
CA SER A 63 -4.90 15.34 12.98
C SER A 63 -4.04 14.10 12.87
N ARG A 64 -4.68 12.92 12.82
CA ARG A 64 -3.98 11.65 12.59
C ARG A 64 -3.34 11.59 11.21
N LEU A 65 -4.04 12.04 10.16
CA LEU A 65 -3.48 12.09 8.80
C LEU A 65 -2.24 12.99 8.74
N LEU A 66 -2.32 14.18 9.33
CA LEU A 66 -1.20 15.11 9.43
C LEU A 66 -0.02 14.47 10.16
N SER A 67 -0.24 13.82 11.30
CA SER A 67 0.82 13.14 12.05
C SER A 67 1.51 12.06 11.21
N LEU A 68 0.75 11.22 10.52
CA LEU A 68 1.29 10.17 9.64
C LEU A 68 2.09 10.76 8.47
N LEU A 69 1.56 11.78 7.81
CA LEU A 69 2.22 12.41 6.65
C LEU A 69 3.51 13.12 7.06
N SER A 70 3.49 13.84 8.18
CA SER A 70 4.68 14.51 8.72
C SER A 70 5.75 13.52 9.16
N ALA A 71 5.38 12.44 9.85
CA ALA A 71 6.32 11.38 10.21
C ALA A 71 6.91 10.69 8.97
N THR A 72 6.10 10.47 7.93
CA THR A 72 6.58 9.88 6.68
C THR A 72 7.52 10.83 5.93
N ALA A 73 7.23 12.14 5.90
CA ALA A 73 8.12 13.13 5.30
C ALA A 73 9.48 13.16 6.03
N ALA A 74 9.49 13.16 7.37
CA ALA A 74 10.71 13.10 8.17
C ALA A 74 11.52 11.82 7.89
N ALA A 75 10.87 10.65 7.85
CA ALA A 75 11.55 9.39 7.53
C ALA A 75 12.16 9.40 6.10
N LYS A 76 11.50 10.07 5.14
CA LYS A 76 12.05 10.23 3.78
C LYS A 76 13.20 11.22 3.72
N GLU A 77 13.19 12.24 4.56
CA GLU A 77 14.33 13.13 4.74
C GLU A 77 15.52 12.33 5.27
N ASP A 78 15.36 11.61 6.38
CA ASP A 78 16.40 10.75 6.98
C ASP A 78 16.96 9.72 5.97
N HIS A 79 16.10 9.16 5.11
CA HIS A 79 16.52 8.28 4.03
C HIS A 79 17.48 8.98 3.04
N ILE A 80 17.21 10.24 2.66
CA ILE A 80 18.09 11.01 1.77
C ILE A 80 19.42 11.34 2.47
N TRP A 81 19.39 11.71 3.75
CA TRP A 81 20.62 11.91 4.53
C TRP A 81 21.47 10.64 4.55
N SER A 82 20.86 9.49 4.85
CA SER A 82 21.54 8.19 4.84
C SER A 82 22.14 7.84 3.47
N LEU A 83 21.43 8.09 2.38
CA LEU A 83 21.95 7.89 1.01
C LEU A 83 23.17 8.75 0.70
N ARG A 84 23.29 9.93 1.31
CA ARG A 84 24.40 10.88 1.06
C ARG A 84 25.61 10.64 1.94
N GLU A 85 25.38 10.21 3.18
CA GLU A 85 26.40 10.17 4.22
C GLU A 85 26.95 8.77 4.49
N ASP A 86 26.16 7.71 4.25
CA ASP A 86 26.57 6.32 4.47
C ASP A 86 26.77 5.57 3.13
N PRO A 87 28.03 5.33 2.71
CA PRO A 87 28.32 4.57 1.50
C PRO A 87 27.81 3.12 1.55
N GLY A 88 27.73 2.51 2.73
CA GLY A 88 27.22 1.17 2.92
C GLY A 88 25.70 1.11 2.69
N TYR A 89 24.97 2.06 3.26
CA TYR A 89 23.53 2.22 3.03
C TYR A 89 23.24 2.48 1.54
N PHE A 90 23.96 3.43 0.92
CA PHE A 90 23.84 3.70 -0.51
C PHE A 90 24.08 2.46 -1.36
N HIS A 91 25.17 1.73 -1.08
CA HIS A 91 25.48 0.47 -1.79
C HIS A 91 24.36 -0.56 -1.63
N GLN A 92 23.81 -0.72 -0.43
CA GLN A 92 22.70 -1.64 -0.20
C GLN A 92 21.46 -1.25 -1.01
N CYS A 93 21.04 0.02 -0.98
CA CYS A 93 19.89 0.49 -1.75
C CYS A 93 20.09 0.27 -3.27
N VAL A 94 21.28 0.60 -3.79
CA VAL A 94 21.65 0.38 -5.20
C VAL A 94 21.63 -1.08 -5.57
N TRP A 95 22.21 -1.93 -4.71
CA TRP A 95 22.22 -3.37 -4.91
C TRP A 95 20.80 -3.94 -4.93
N GLU A 96 19.97 -3.61 -3.94
CA GLU A 96 18.60 -4.10 -3.85
C GLU A 96 17.76 -3.66 -5.05
N ALA A 97 17.81 -2.38 -5.42
CA ALA A 97 17.09 -1.89 -6.60
C ALA A 97 17.56 -2.59 -7.87
N SER A 98 18.87 -2.84 -8.03
CA SER A 98 19.43 -3.56 -9.19
C SER A 98 18.82 -4.96 -9.35
N GLN A 99 18.50 -5.64 -8.25
CA GLN A 99 17.87 -6.97 -8.27
C GLN A 99 16.39 -6.94 -8.67
N HIS A 100 15.75 -5.77 -8.64
CA HIS A 100 14.34 -5.57 -8.99
C HIS A 100 14.16 -4.88 -10.35
N ARG A 101 15.25 -4.71 -11.11
CA ARG A 101 15.24 -4.17 -12.47
C ARG A 101 14.80 -5.23 -13.49
N GLN A 102 13.98 -4.80 -14.45
CA GLN A 102 13.49 -5.66 -15.53
C GLN A 102 14.62 -6.17 -16.45
N GLU A 103 15.75 -5.47 -16.51
CA GLU A 103 16.95 -5.94 -17.21
C GLU A 103 17.47 -7.29 -16.67
N MET A 104 17.19 -7.63 -15.40
CA MET A 104 17.56 -8.91 -14.80
C MET A 104 16.79 -10.11 -15.37
N LEU A 105 15.74 -9.86 -16.17
CA LEU A 105 14.98 -10.91 -16.85
C LEU A 105 15.68 -11.36 -18.13
N ASN A 106 15.79 -12.68 -18.28
CA ASN A 106 16.10 -13.29 -19.57
C ASN A 106 14.92 -13.09 -20.54
N ASP A 107 15.24 -13.00 -21.83
CA ASP A 107 14.19 -13.00 -22.85
C ASP A 107 13.64 -14.41 -23.12
N THR A 108 12.68 -14.49 -24.05
CA THR A 108 12.07 -15.75 -24.52
C THR A 108 13.07 -16.75 -25.08
N ASP A 109 14.23 -16.30 -25.54
CA ASP A 109 15.32 -17.14 -26.04
C ASP A 109 16.32 -17.52 -24.93
N GLY A 110 16.06 -17.12 -23.69
CA GLY A 110 16.94 -17.34 -22.55
C GLY A 110 18.18 -16.42 -22.53
N ARG A 111 18.22 -15.38 -23.36
CA ARG A 111 19.37 -14.46 -23.44
C ARG A 111 19.25 -13.34 -22.41
N LYS A 112 20.40 -12.90 -21.89
CA LYS A 112 20.50 -11.76 -20.98
C LYS A 112 20.17 -10.45 -21.70
N HIS A 113 19.75 -9.44 -20.93
CA HIS A 113 19.51 -8.12 -21.48
C HIS A 113 20.78 -7.52 -22.13
N PRO A 114 20.68 -6.85 -23.30
CA PRO A 114 21.83 -6.30 -24.02
C PRO A 114 22.68 -5.29 -23.22
N VAL A 115 22.13 -4.70 -22.16
CA VAL A 115 22.88 -3.80 -21.26
C VAL A 115 24.04 -4.51 -20.53
N PHE A 116 24.00 -5.84 -20.43
CA PHE A 116 25.08 -6.63 -19.84
C PHE A 116 26.11 -7.11 -20.86
N GLN A 117 26.05 -6.63 -22.10
CA GLN A 117 27.13 -6.81 -23.05
C GLN A 117 28.34 -5.97 -22.61
N PRO A 118 29.57 -6.41 -22.92
CA PRO A 118 30.77 -5.66 -22.58
C PRO A 118 30.68 -4.22 -23.08
N HIS A 119 31.14 -3.25 -22.28
CA HIS A 119 31.15 -1.80 -22.57
C HIS A 119 29.77 -1.11 -22.49
N ARG A 120 28.78 -1.73 -21.85
CA ARG A 120 27.46 -1.12 -21.58
C ARG A 120 27.05 -1.20 -20.11
N GLU A 121 27.94 -1.67 -19.24
CA GLU A 121 27.63 -1.86 -17.82
C GLU A 121 27.31 -0.53 -17.11
N ASP A 122 27.93 0.56 -17.56
CA ASP A 122 27.71 1.92 -17.09
C ASP A 122 26.25 2.36 -17.28
N VAL A 123 25.62 1.99 -18.40
CA VAL A 123 24.21 2.31 -18.69
C VAL A 123 23.27 1.69 -17.66
N PHE A 124 23.53 0.45 -17.25
CA PHE A 124 22.71 -0.22 -16.23
C PHE A 124 22.84 0.49 -14.88
N TRP A 125 24.06 0.73 -14.42
CA TRP A 125 24.30 1.38 -13.14
C TRP A 125 23.84 2.83 -13.10
N HIS A 126 23.96 3.56 -14.22
CA HIS A 126 23.39 4.90 -14.35
C HIS A 126 21.87 4.87 -14.16
N ARG A 127 21.15 3.93 -14.80
CA ARG A 127 19.69 3.80 -14.63
C ARG A 127 19.30 3.50 -13.19
N VAL A 128 19.98 2.54 -12.54
CA VAL A 128 19.68 2.15 -11.15
C VAL A 128 19.94 3.31 -10.19
N THR A 129 21.09 3.97 -10.30
CA THR A 129 21.45 5.09 -9.41
C THR A 129 20.56 6.31 -9.64
N ALA A 130 20.27 6.65 -10.90
CA ALA A 130 19.36 7.74 -11.23
C ALA A 130 17.94 7.50 -10.70
N GLU A 131 17.43 6.26 -10.81
CA GLU A 131 16.12 5.88 -10.29
C GLU A 131 16.03 6.05 -8.77
N ILE A 132 17.01 5.53 -8.01
CA ILE A 132 17.02 5.65 -6.55
C ILE A 132 17.01 7.12 -6.14
N VAL A 133 17.95 7.90 -6.68
CA VAL A 133 18.09 9.31 -6.32
C VAL A 133 16.82 10.09 -6.68
N ALA A 134 16.30 9.91 -7.89
CA ALA A 134 15.08 10.58 -8.33
C ALA A 134 13.88 10.21 -7.45
N ASN A 135 13.66 8.93 -7.17
CA ASN A 135 12.54 8.45 -6.38
C ASN A 135 12.62 8.92 -4.92
N SER A 136 13.81 8.99 -4.32
CA SER A 136 13.98 9.49 -2.95
C SER A 136 13.58 10.96 -2.83
N TYR A 137 14.07 11.82 -3.74
CA TYR A 137 13.71 13.26 -3.74
C TYR A 137 12.25 13.51 -4.08
N VAL A 138 11.73 12.83 -5.12
CA VAL A 138 10.30 12.94 -5.48
C VAL A 138 9.43 12.48 -4.30
N GLY A 139 9.82 11.40 -3.63
CA GLY A 139 9.14 10.90 -2.44
C GLY A 139 9.10 11.94 -1.31
N LEU A 140 10.24 12.57 -0.97
CA LEU A 140 10.29 13.58 0.08
C LEU A 140 9.37 14.77 -0.26
N GLU A 141 9.53 15.37 -1.44
CA GLU A 141 8.74 16.53 -1.84
C GLU A 141 7.24 16.23 -1.84
N SER A 142 6.87 15.04 -2.32
CA SER A 142 5.47 14.58 -2.36
C SER A 142 4.83 14.50 -0.97
N PHE A 143 5.52 13.89 -0.01
CA PHE A 143 4.99 13.73 1.35
C PHE A 143 5.06 15.02 2.16
N SER A 144 6.07 15.86 1.94
CA SER A 144 6.12 17.21 2.50
C SER A 144 4.97 18.08 2.02
N GLU A 145 4.62 18.02 0.72
CA GLU A 145 3.47 18.74 0.18
C GLU A 145 2.14 18.23 0.75
N LEU A 146 1.96 16.91 0.86
CA LEU A 146 0.78 16.34 1.50
C LEU A 146 0.67 16.74 2.97
N SER A 147 1.78 16.73 3.71
CA SER A 147 1.81 17.17 5.12
C SER A 147 1.39 18.64 5.24
N ARG A 148 1.91 19.52 4.37
CA ARG A 148 1.50 20.94 4.33
C ARG A 148 0.01 21.10 4.04
N GLN A 149 -0.52 20.40 3.04
CA GLN A 149 -1.95 20.44 2.72
C GLN A 149 -2.83 19.90 3.86
N ALA A 150 -2.38 18.83 4.55
CA ALA A 150 -3.08 18.30 5.72
C ALA A 150 -3.08 19.28 6.90
N GLN A 151 -1.97 20.01 7.10
CA GLN A 151 -1.87 21.06 8.11
C GLN A 151 -2.83 22.22 7.81
N ASP A 152 -2.89 22.66 6.56
CA ASP A 152 -3.82 23.70 6.11
C ASP A 152 -5.27 23.25 6.32
N LEU A 153 -5.59 22.01 5.96
CA LEU A 153 -6.92 21.43 6.18
C LEU A 153 -7.28 21.36 7.67
N HIS A 154 -6.36 20.94 8.52
CA HIS A 154 -6.57 20.91 9.96
C HIS A 154 -6.90 22.31 10.51
N ASN A 155 -6.17 23.33 10.05
CA ASN A 155 -6.40 24.71 10.46
C ASN A 155 -7.75 25.25 9.95
N LEU A 156 -8.11 24.94 8.70
CA LEU A 156 -9.40 25.32 8.12
C LEU A 156 -10.57 24.60 8.81
N GLN A 157 -10.42 23.31 9.14
CA GLN A 157 -11.43 22.55 9.88
C GLN A 157 -11.70 23.18 11.25
N SER A 158 -10.64 23.59 11.96
CA SER A 158 -10.77 24.31 13.24
C SER A 158 -11.48 25.66 13.05
N THR A 159 -11.10 26.41 12.01
CA THR A 159 -11.67 27.74 11.69
C THR A 159 -13.16 27.66 11.36
N TYR A 160 -13.57 26.66 10.60
CA TYR A 160 -14.93 26.50 10.10
C TYR A 160 -15.79 25.51 10.90
N ASN A 161 -15.31 25.00 12.05
CA ASN A 161 -15.97 23.94 12.81
C ASN A 161 -17.47 24.21 13.08
N LEU A 162 -17.82 25.45 13.40
CA LEU A 162 -19.21 25.85 13.67
C LEU A 162 -20.10 25.96 12.41
N GLN A 163 -19.50 26.05 11.22
CA GLN A 163 -20.19 26.19 9.94
C GLN A 163 -20.35 24.85 9.22
N ILE A 164 -19.55 23.84 9.58
CA ILE A 164 -19.62 22.49 9.01
C ILE A 164 -20.86 21.80 9.58
N SER A 165 -21.84 21.55 8.71
CA SER A 165 -23.08 20.85 9.03
C SER A 165 -23.44 19.91 7.88
N PRO A 166 -23.98 18.71 8.15
CA PRO A 166 -24.43 17.79 7.10
C PRO A 166 -25.51 18.39 6.17
N ASP A 167 -26.25 19.39 6.64
CA ASP A 167 -27.39 19.98 5.93
C ASP A 167 -27.00 21.21 5.08
N ARG A 168 -25.71 21.57 5.04
CA ARG A 168 -25.21 22.75 4.35
C ARG A 168 -23.97 22.44 3.53
N ASP A 169 -23.78 23.20 2.47
CA ASP A 169 -22.54 23.14 1.71
C ASP A 169 -21.35 23.54 2.60
N LEU A 170 -20.23 22.86 2.39
CA LEU A 170 -18.98 23.19 3.06
C LEU A 170 -18.50 24.58 2.61
N PRO A 171 -17.87 25.36 3.51
CA PRO A 171 -17.27 26.64 3.14
C PRO A 171 -16.33 26.49 1.94
N GLU A 172 -16.47 27.35 0.94
CA GLU A 172 -15.77 27.26 -0.36
C GLU A 172 -14.26 26.98 -0.20
N LYS A 173 -13.58 27.76 0.65
CA LYS A 173 -12.15 27.60 0.94
C LYS A 173 -11.79 26.23 1.51
N TYR A 174 -12.65 25.67 2.36
CA TYR A 174 -12.44 24.33 2.94
C TYR A 174 -12.68 23.24 1.89
N THR A 175 -13.73 23.39 1.07
CA THR A 175 -14.01 22.51 -0.06
C THR A 175 -12.86 22.45 -1.05
N ASP A 176 -12.32 23.61 -1.45
CA ASP A 176 -11.20 23.70 -2.39
C ASP A 176 -9.95 23.02 -1.83
N ALA A 177 -9.61 23.28 -0.57
CA ALA A 177 -8.49 22.64 0.10
C ALA A 177 -8.67 21.12 0.17
N LEU A 178 -9.89 20.64 0.45
CA LEU A 178 -10.19 19.21 0.55
C LEU A 178 -10.10 18.51 -0.80
N LEU A 179 -10.61 19.15 -1.85
CA LEU A 179 -10.53 18.63 -3.22
C LEU A 179 -9.09 18.61 -3.73
N LYS A 180 -8.30 19.65 -3.45
CA LYS A 180 -6.87 19.69 -3.79
C LYS A 180 -6.13 18.56 -3.07
N PHE A 181 -6.32 18.40 -1.76
CA PHE A 181 -5.69 17.33 -0.98
C PHE A 181 -6.05 15.94 -1.51
N ARG A 182 -7.34 15.70 -1.78
CA ARG A 182 -7.78 14.44 -2.38
C ARG A 182 -7.13 14.19 -3.74
N PHE A 183 -7.04 15.20 -4.59
CA PHE A 183 -6.39 15.08 -5.90
C PHE A 183 -4.92 14.68 -5.75
N TYR A 184 -4.16 15.37 -4.89
CA TYR A 184 -2.75 15.05 -4.66
C TYR A 184 -2.56 13.65 -4.10
N LEU A 185 -3.36 13.23 -3.11
CA LEU A 185 -3.33 11.86 -2.59
C LEU A 185 -3.54 10.83 -3.71
N GLN A 186 -4.53 11.05 -4.56
CA GLN A 186 -4.84 10.14 -5.66
C GLN A 186 -3.73 10.10 -6.73
N GLN A 187 -3.09 11.23 -7.05
CA GLN A 187 -1.98 11.22 -8.01
C GLN A 187 -0.72 10.58 -7.41
N LEU A 188 -0.43 10.84 -6.14
CA LEU A 188 0.76 10.31 -5.49
C LEU A 188 0.69 8.80 -5.30
N ALA A 189 -0.51 8.24 -5.07
CA ALA A 189 -0.69 6.79 -5.02
C ALA A 189 -0.32 6.08 -6.33
N LYS A 190 -0.44 6.74 -7.50
CA LYS A 190 -0.15 6.11 -8.81
C LYS A 190 1.35 5.83 -9.03
N GLY A 191 2.23 6.63 -8.44
CA GLY A 191 3.68 6.49 -8.62
C GLY A 191 4.19 5.14 -8.14
N PRO A 192 4.04 4.80 -6.84
CA PRO A 192 4.40 3.50 -6.30
C PRO A 192 3.73 2.33 -7.03
N LEU A 193 2.44 2.45 -7.37
CA LEU A 193 1.71 1.43 -8.14
C LEU A 193 2.34 1.17 -9.51
N SER A 194 2.79 2.21 -10.22
CA SER A 194 3.50 2.06 -11.49
C SER A 194 4.85 1.35 -11.33
N LEU A 195 5.59 1.63 -10.26
CA LEU A 195 6.87 0.97 -9.97
C LEU A 195 6.67 -0.50 -9.57
N LEU A 196 5.58 -0.79 -8.86
CA LEU A 196 5.25 -2.12 -8.35
C LEU A 196 5.22 -3.17 -9.47
N LYS A 197 4.63 -2.84 -10.64
CA LYS A 197 4.59 -3.75 -11.80
C LYS A 197 6.00 -4.17 -12.24
N GLY A 198 6.91 -3.21 -12.36
CA GLY A 198 8.29 -3.47 -12.78
C GLY A 198 9.07 -4.25 -11.74
N ALA A 199 8.98 -3.80 -10.48
CA ALA A 199 9.68 -4.37 -9.35
C ALA A 199 9.25 -5.81 -9.05
N VAL A 200 7.95 -6.07 -8.98
CA VAL A 200 7.41 -7.40 -8.64
C VAL A 200 7.79 -8.40 -9.72
N THR A 201 7.54 -8.12 -11.00
CA THR A 201 7.79 -9.07 -12.09
C THR A 201 9.27 -9.45 -12.24
N ALA A 202 10.18 -8.54 -11.89
CA ALA A 202 11.63 -8.76 -11.94
C ALA A 202 12.25 -9.23 -10.61
N SER A 203 11.52 -9.12 -9.50
CA SER A 203 11.97 -9.50 -8.16
C SER A 203 12.47 -10.95 -8.12
N PRO A 204 13.49 -11.27 -7.32
CA PRO A 204 14.03 -12.63 -7.27
C PRO A 204 12.99 -13.75 -7.07
N PRO A 205 11.95 -13.61 -6.22
CA PRO A 205 10.93 -14.65 -6.04
C PRO A 205 9.99 -14.82 -7.24
N PHE A 206 9.66 -13.74 -7.96
CA PHE A 206 8.72 -13.79 -9.10
C PHE A 206 9.39 -13.90 -10.47
N ARG A 207 10.69 -13.58 -10.56
CA ARG A 207 11.53 -13.69 -11.75
C ARG A 207 11.37 -15.02 -12.49
N PRO A 208 11.27 -16.19 -11.82
CA PRO A 208 11.10 -17.47 -12.52
C PRO A 208 9.76 -17.65 -13.24
N PHE A 209 8.81 -16.72 -13.14
CA PHE A 209 7.50 -16.76 -13.80
C PHE A 209 7.36 -15.72 -14.94
N SER A 210 8.37 -14.88 -15.12
CA SER A 210 8.36 -13.76 -16.06
C SER A 210 9.52 -13.90 -17.05
N VAL A 211 9.28 -13.51 -18.30
CA VAL A 211 10.31 -13.38 -19.33
C VAL A 211 10.14 -12.07 -20.07
N ARG A 212 11.25 -11.55 -20.58
CA ARG A 212 11.25 -10.37 -21.43
C ARG A 212 10.96 -10.76 -22.88
N LEU A 213 10.28 -9.89 -23.62
CA LEU A 213 10.21 -10.01 -25.07
C LEU A 213 11.50 -9.45 -25.69
N PRO A 214 12.09 -10.13 -26.71
CA PRO A 214 13.16 -9.53 -27.50
C PRO A 214 12.71 -8.16 -28.01
N PRO A 215 13.56 -7.12 -27.92
CA PRO A 215 13.18 -5.80 -28.38
C PRO A 215 13.00 -5.81 -29.91
N ASP A 216 11.93 -5.20 -30.41
CA ASP A 216 11.69 -5.04 -31.86
C ASP A 216 12.78 -4.17 -32.51
N ASP A 217 13.31 -3.20 -31.76
CA ASP A 217 14.46 -2.35 -32.11
C ASP A 217 15.56 -2.50 -31.04
N PRO A 218 16.77 -2.94 -31.38
CA PRO A 218 17.92 -3.03 -30.47
C PRO A 218 18.28 -1.72 -29.74
N ASN A 219 17.85 -0.56 -30.25
CA ASN A 219 18.06 0.75 -29.63
C ASN A 219 16.90 1.22 -28.75
N SER A 220 15.77 0.50 -28.73
CA SER A 220 14.63 0.86 -27.89
C SER A 220 14.97 0.67 -26.40
N PRO A 221 14.67 1.67 -25.54
CA PRO A 221 14.81 1.52 -24.10
C PRO A 221 13.65 0.73 -23.46
N LEU A 222 12.59 0.43 -24.22
CA LEU A 222 11.38 -0.19 -23.70
C LEU A 222 11.60 -1.68 -23.45
N ILE A 223 11.15 -2.12 -22.27
CA ILE A 223 11.17 -3.53 -21.87
C ILE A 223 9.74 -4.02 -21.75
N SER A 224 9.38 -4.99 -22.59
CA SER A 224 8.11 -5.68 -22.50
C SER A 224 8.28 -7.02 -21.80
N ILE A 225 7.38 -7.33 -20.87
CA ILE A 225 7.41 -8.54 -20.06
C ILE A 225 6.13 -9.33 -20.30
N GLN A 226 6.26 -10.66 -20.34
CA GLN A 226 5.13 -11.58 -20.32
C GLN A 226 5.37 -12.72 -19.33
N SER A 227 4.30 -13.45 -19.01
CA SER A 227 4.43 -14.71 -18.28
C SER A 227 5.17 -15.74 -19.15
N ASN A 228 6.02 -16.55 -18.51
CA ASN A 228 6.72 -17.64 -19.19
C ASN A 228 5.93 -18.96 -19.20
N GLY A 229 4.66 -18.94 -18.76
CA GLY A 229 3.79 -20.12 -18.72
C GLY A 229 4.07 -21.10 -17.57
N ARG A 230 5.04 -20.82 -16.71
CA ARG A 230 5.30 -21.63 -15.52
C ARG A 230 4.13 -21.51 -14.54
N LYS A 231 3.64 -22.65 -14.06
CA LYS A 231 2.54 -22.68 -13.09
C LYS A 231 3.01 -22.17 -11.73
N MET A 232 2.25 -21.21 -11.20
CA MET A 232 2.34 -20.75 -9.82
C MET A 232 1.52 -21.68 -8.91
N ALA A 233 1.98 -21.86 -7.67
CA ALA A 233 1.20 -22.48 -6.61
C ALA A 233 -0.01 -21.59 -6.25
N PRO A 234 -1.06 -22.13 -5.61
CA PRO A 234 -2.26 -21.36 -5.29
C PRO A 234 -1.99 -20.04 -4.54
N VAL A 235 -1.09 -20.08 -3.54
CA VAL A 235 -0.70 -18.88 -2.76
C VAL A 235 0.04 -17.85 -3.62
N GLU A 236 0.93 -18.29 -4.50
CA GLU A 236 1.68 -17.40 -5.42
C GLU A 236 0.75 -16.75 -6.43
N THR A 237 -0.21 -17.51 -6.98
CA THR A 237 -1.24 -17.01 -7.89
C THR A 237 -2.12 -15.97 -7.22
N HIS A 238 -2.55 -16.23 -5.96
CA HIS A 238 -3.36 -15.27 -5.22
C HIS A 238 -2.60 -13.99 -4.91
N LEU A 239 -1.35 -14.12 -4.45
CA LEU A 239 -0.49 -12.96 -4.19
C LEU A 239 -0.23 -12.12 -5.45
N MET A 240 0.10 -12.78 -6.56
CA MET A 240 0.27 -12.13 -7.86
C MET A 240 -1.01 -11.39 -8.30
N TRP A 241 -2.18 -12.00 -8.11
CA TRP A 241 -3.46 -11.37 -8.42
C TRP A 241 -3.74 -10.11 -7.59
N LEU A 242 -3.44 -10.13 -6.29
CA LEU A 242 -3.60 -8.95 -5.41
C LEU A 242 -2.70 -7.81 -5.85
N LEU A 243 -1.41 -8.09 -6.06
CA LEU A 243 -0.45 -7.09 -6.52
C LEU A 243 -0.82 -6.55 -7.91
N GLN A 244 -1.28 -7.43 -8.81
CA GLN A 244 -1.75 -7.06 -10.14
C GLN A 244 -2.96 -6.15 -10.10
N THR A 245 -3.90 -6.45 -9.21
CA THR A 245 -5.07 -5.60 -8.99
C THR A 245 -4.66 -4.19 -8.56
N LEU A 246 -3.62 -4.06 -7.73
CA LEU A 246 -3.09 -2.76 -7.31
C LEU A 246 -2.44 -1.99 -8.48
N TRP A 247 -1.48 -2.58 -9.21
CA TRP A 247 -0.75 -1.84 -10.24
C TRP A 247 -1.52 -1.62 -11.54
N GLU A 248 -2.55 -2.42 -11.84
CA GLU A 248 -3.37 -2.20 -13.03
C GLU A 248 -4.33 -1.02 -12.86
N ASP A 249 -4.64 -0.63 -11.62
CA ASP A 249 -5.59 0.45 -11.28
C ASP A 249 -6.88 0.36 -12.12
N GLY A 250 -7.35 -0.88 -12.29
CA GLY A 250 -8.40 -1.23 -13.24
C GLY A 250 -9.80 -1.29 -12.63
N ARG A 251 -10.74 -1.87 -13.39
CA ARG A 251 -12.13 -2.06 -12.93
C ARG A 251 -12.22 -2.84 -11.63
N THR A 252 -11.38 -3.86 -11.45
CA THR A 252 -11.36 -4.67 -10.23
C THR A 252 -11.03 -3.81 -9.01
N LEU A 253 -9.97 -3.01 -9.08
CA LEU A 253 -9.59 -2.10 -7.99
C LEU A 253 -10.66 -1.03 -7.76
N PHE A 254 -11.28 -0.53 -8.83
CA PHE A 254 -12.39 0.42 -8.71
C PHE A 254 -13.59 -0.16 -7.94
N PHE A 255 -13.97 -1.41 -8.18
CA PHE A 255 -15.11 -2.05 -7.49
C PHE A 255 -14.76 -2.50 -6.07
N CYS A 256 -13.56 -3.03 -5.85
CA CYS A 256 -13.13 -3.52 -4.54
C CYS A 256 -12.69 -2.37 -3.60
N GLY A 257 -12.14 -1.30 -4.17
CA GLY A 257 -11.44 -0.25 -3.44
C GLY A 257 -10.03 -0.66 -3.01
N VAL A 258 -9.12 0.31 -2.93
CA VAL A 258 -7.74 0.11 -2.44
C VAL A 258 -7.70 -0.52 -1.04
N PRO A 259 -8.50 -0.07 -0.04
CA PRO A 259 -8.41 -0.62 1.31
C PRO A 259 -8.64 -2.14 1.37
N LEU A 260 -9.65 -2.65 0.67
CA LEU A 260 -9.96 -4.09 0.66
C LEU A 260 -8.80 -4.92 0.10
N ILE A 261 -8.17 -4.46 -0.99
CA ILE A 261 -7.07 -5.17 -1.63
C ILE A 261 -5.82 -5.14 -0.76
N VAL A 262 -5.52 -4.00 -0.12
CA VAL A 262 -4.38 -3.87 0.80
C VAL A 262 -4.60 -4.70 2.07
N ASP A 263 -5.81 -4.73 2.62
CA ASP A 263 -6.16 -5.54 3.79
C ASP A 263 -6.03 -7.04 3.48
N GLU A 264 -6.52 -7.50 2.32
CA GLU A 264 -6.37 -8.90 1.91
C GLU A 264 -4.91 -9.27 1.60
N LEU A 265 -4.13 -8.34 1.04
CA LEU A 265 -2.69 -8.50 0.83
C LEU A 265 -1.97 -8.68 2.17
N GLN A 266 -2.23 -7.81 3.14
CA GLN A 266 -1.64 -7.90 4.47
C GLN A 266 -2.05 -9.21 5.17
N ARG A 267 -3.35 -9.57 5.11
CA ARG A 267 -3.86 -10.83 5.66
C ARG A 267 -3.15 -12.05 5.06
N LEU A 268 -2.94 -12.06 3.73
CA LEU A 268 -2.24 -13.15 3.04
C LEU A 268 -0.77 -13.24 3.49
N ILE A 269 -0.07 -12.11 3.59
CA ILE A 269 1.33 -12.05 4.05
C ILE A 269 1.47 -12.55 5.49
N ASP A 270 0.52 -12.22 6.37
CA ASP A 270 0.56 -12.60 7.78
C ASP A 270 0.20 -14.08 8.00
N MET A 271 -0.74 -14.62 7.22
CA MET A 271 -1.24 -15.99 7.38
C MET A 271 -0.40 -17.04 6.65
N GLU A 272 0.18 -16.68 5.50
CA GLU A 272 0.89 -17.63 4.64
C GLU A 272 2.40 -17.33 4.63
N PRO A 273 3.24 -18.15 5.29
CA PRO A 273 4.69 -17.94 5.31
C PRO A 273 5.29 -17.86 3.91
N LYS A 274 4.71 -18.62 2.96
CA LYS A 274 5.12 -18.58 1.56
C LYS A 274 4.87 -17.21 0.92
N ALA A 275 3.73 -16.58 1.16
CA ALA A 275 3.45 -15.24 0.66
C ALA A 275 4.45 -14.22 1.21
N LYS A 276 4.75 -14.30 2.52
CA LYS A 276 5.76 -13.45 3.17
C LYS A 276 7.14 -13.58 2.52
N THR A 277 7.59 -14.80 2.19
CA THR A 277 8.89 -15.00 1.53
C THR A 277 8.94 -14.49 0.09
N MET A 278 7.78 -14.26 -0.55
CA MET A 278 7.70 -13.73 -1.91
C MET A 278 7.81 -12.20 -1.95
N ILE A 279 7.53 -11.51 -0.84
CA ILE A 279 7.67 -10.06 -0.71
C ILE A 279 9.07 -9.74 -0.18
N THR A 280 9.92 -9.23 -1.05
CA THR A 280 11.21 -8.67 -0.66
C THR A 280 11.02 -7.34 0.06
N GLU A 281 12.02 -6.90 0.83
CA GLU A 281 12.00 -5.60 1.49
C GLU A 281 11.76 -4.44 0.49
N TYR A 282 12.42 -4.51 -0.68
CA TYR A 282 12.22 -3.55 -1.76
C TYR A 282 10.77 -3.48 -2.26
N VAL A 283 10.12 -4.64 -2.48
CA VAL A 283 8.70 -4.67 -2.89
C VAL A 283 7.79 -4.23 -1.73
N GLY A 284 8.12 -4.60 -0.50
CA GLY A 284 7.41 -4.18 0.72
C GLY A 284 7.38 -2.67 0.89
N ASN A 285 8.45 -1.97 0.53
CA ASN A 285 8.52 -0.51 0.59
C ASN A 285 7.67 0.21 -0.49
N LEU A 286 7.14 -0.52 -1.48
CA LEU A 286 6.29 0.02 -2.55
C LEU A 286 4.79 -0.18 -2.31
N ILE A 287 4.41 -1.04 -1.34
CA ILE A 287 3.03 -1.38 -0.97
C ILE A 287 2.65 -0.76 0.38
#